data_AF-A0A528N0Y5-F1
#
_entry.id   AF-A0A528N0Y5-F1
#
_cell.length_a   1.000
_cell.length_b   1.000
_cell.length_c   1.000
_cell.angle_alpha   90.00
_cell.angle_beta   90.00
_cell.angle_gamma   90.00
#
_symmetry.space_group_name_H-M   'P 1'
#
loop_
_entity.id
_entity.type
_entity.pdbx_description
1 polymer ?
#
loop_
_entity_poly.entity_id
_entity_poly.type
_entity_poly.pdbx_seq_one_letter_code
_entity_poly.pdbx_strand_id
1 'polypeptide(L)' 'LSADHADRRGRLAIVAGRPGGNSVDRGAVVCSCFGVGANQIAEAVRGGCVSVEAIGATLHAGTNCGSCRAEIRTI' A
#
# COMPACT_ATOMS: atom_id res chain seq x y z
N LEU A 1 31.39 -4.99 14.97
CA LEU A 1 29.97 -4.77 14.66
C LEU A 1 29.29 -6.14 14.56
N SER A 2 28.88 -6.73 15.69
CA SER A 2 28.20 -8.02 15.69
C SER A 2 26.70 -7.74 15.59
N ALA A 3 26.13 -7.84 14.40
CA ALA A 3 24.69 -7.84 14.25
C ALA A 3 24.21 -9.23 14.69
N ASP A 4 23.62 -9.31 15.88
CA ASP A 4 22.91 -10.51 16.33
C ASP A 4 21.73 -10.76 15.38
N HIS A 5 21.89 -11.72 14.46
CA HIS A 5 20.85 -12.18 13.55
C HIS A 5 19.83 -13.09 14.27
N ALA A 6 19.63 -12.90 15.57
CA ALA A 6 18.97 -13.86 16.46
C ALA A 6 17.47 -14.02 16.17
N ASP A 7 16.83 -13.11 15.43
CA ASP A 7 15.43 -13.25 15.07
C ASP A 7 15.22 -14.07 13.79
N ARG A 8 14.98 -15.37 13.97
CA ARG A 8 14.64 -16.32 12.89
C ARG A 8 13.40 -15.88 12.11
N ARG A 9 12.44 -15.20 12.75
CA ARG A 9 11.23 -14.68 12.08
C ARG A 9 11.56 -13.55 11.11
N GLY A 10 12.40 -12.61 11.51
CA GLY A 10 12.87 -11.51 10.66
C GLY A 10 13.61 -12.01 9.42
N ARG A 11 14.46 -13.04 9.57
CA ARG A 11 15.14 -13.68 8.43
C ARG A 11 14.15 -14.31 7.45
N LEU A 12 13.15 -15.04 7.94
CA LEU A 12 12.13 -15.67 7.11
C LEU A 12 11.25 -14.63 6.40
N ALA A 13 10.92 -13.51 7.07
CA ALA A 13 10.15 -12.43 6.48
C ALA A 13 10.87 -11.82 5.27
N ILE A 14 12.18 -11.59 5.35
CA ILE A 14 13.00 -11.06 4.25
C ILE A 14 13.00 -12.00 3.04
N VAL A 15 13.25 -13.30 3.24
CA VAL A 15 13.25 -14.30 2.15
C VAL A 15 11.87 -14.44 1.50
N ALA A 16 10.80 -14.36 2.29
CA ALA A 16 9.43 -14.42 1.81
C ALA A 16 8.94 -13.11 1.18
N GLY A 17 9.79 -12.07 1.09
CA GLY A 17 9.40 -10.75 0.58
C GLY A 17 8.34 -10.06 1.43
N ARG A 18 8.17 -10.45 2.69
CA ARG A 18 7.20 -9.83 3.59
C ARG A 18 7.85 -8.60 4.24
N PRO A 19 7.22 -7.42 4.14
CA PRO A 19 7.74 -6.24 4.83
C PRO A 19 7.82 -6.52 6.34
N GLY A 20 8.90 -6.07 6.98
CA GLY A 20 9.09 -6.23 8.42
C GLY A 20 7.86 -5.70 9.18
N GLY A 21 7.39 -6.49 10.14
CA GLY A 21 6.03 -6.47 10.72
C GLY A 21 5.56 -5.20 11.45
N ASN A 22 6.17 -4.04 11.20
CA ASN A 22 5.77 -2.75 11.77
C ASN A 22 5.21 -1.75 10.75
N SER A 23 5.12 -2.14 9.47
CA SER A 23 4.48 -1.30 8.44
C SER A 23 3.10 -1.83 8.09
N VAL A 24 2.11 -0.93 8.06
CA VAL A 24 0.75 -1.21 7.56
C VAL A 24 0.90 -1.88 6.20
N ASP A 25 0.26 -3.05 6.02
CA ASP A 25 0.30 -3.76 4.76
C ASP A 25 -0.43 -2.95 3.69
N ARG A 26 0.34 -2.20 2.91
CA ARG A 26 -0.19 -1.38 1.82
C ARG A 26 -0.65 -2.23 0.63
N GLY A 27 -0.25 -3.51 0.56
CA GLY A 27 -0.50 -4.36 -0.60
C GLY A 27 0.28 -3.89 -1.83
N ALA A 28 -0.15 -4.34 -3.02
CA ALA A 28 0.46 -3.93 -4.30
C ALA A 28 0.36 -2.40 -4.47
N VAL A 29 1.47 -1.76 -4.87
CA VAL A 29 1.49 -0.30 -5.09
C VAL A 29 0.68 0.02 -6.35
N VAL A 30 -0.42 0.75 -6.18
CA VAL A 30 -1.33 1.16 -7.27
C VAL A 30 -0.99 2.59 -7.72
N CYS A 31 -0.72 3.51 -6.79
CA CYS A 31 -0.29 4.87 -7.12
C CYS A 31 1.19 5.08 -6.79
N SER A 32 2.06 5.06 -7.80
CA SER A 32 3.49 5.30 -7.63
C SER A 32 3.83 6.75 -7.23
N CYS A 33 3.01 7.73 -7.60
CA CYS A 33 3.25 9.15 -7.26
C CYS A 33 3.25 9.42 -5.76
N PHE A 34 2.34 8.77 -5.03
CA PHE A 34 2.14 8.99 -3.60
C PHE A 34 2.39 7.72 -2.77
N GLY A 35 2.85 6.63 -3.41
CA GLY A 35 3.13 5.36 -2.75
C GLY A 35 1.90 4.72 -2.10
N VAL A 36 0.72 4.88 -2.71
CA VAL A 36 -0.55 4.32 -2.22
C VAL A 36 -0.72 2.91 -2.77
N GLY A 37 -1.01 1.96 -1.88
CA GLY A 37 -1.24 0.57 -2.25
C GLY A 37 -2.72 0.14 -2.25
N ALA A 38 -2.98 -1.01 -2.86
CA ALA A 38 -4.30 -1.59 -3.06
C ALA A 38 -5.06 -1.80 -1.73
N ASN A 39 -4.38 -2.21 -0.66
CA ASN A 39 -5.04 -2.41 0.62
C ASN A 39 -5.48 -1.08 1.25
N GLN A 40 -4.69 -0.01 1.08
CA GLN A 40 -5.09 1.33 1.55
C GLN A 40 -6.31 1.84 0.78
N ILE A 41 -6.36 1.57 -0.53
CA ILE A 41 -7.53 1.89 -1.36
C ILE A 41 -8.75 1.08 -0.88
N ALA A 42 -8.60 -0.22 -0.67
CA ALA A 42 -9.67 -1.08 -0.16
C ALA A 42 -10.14 -0.65 1.25
N GLU A 43 -9.25 -0.15 2.10
CA GLU A 43 -9.60 0.46 3.39
C GLU A 43 -10.43 1.73 3.23
N ALA A 44 -10.03 2.63 2.33
CA ALA A 44 -10.79 3.85 2.04
C ALA A 44 -12.17 3.52 1.47
N VAL A 45 -12.27 2.52 0.57
CA VAL A 45 -13.55 2.04 0.03
C VAL A 45 -14.44 1.48 1.14
N ARG A 46 -13.88 0.67 2.05
CA ARG A 46 -14.59 0.20 3.25
C ARG A 46 -15.03 1.34 4.18
N GLY A 47 -14.30 2.45 4.20
CA GLY A 47 -14.67 3.68 4.90
C GLY A 47 -15.77 4.51 4.23
N GLY A 48 -16.25 4.12 3.04
CA GLY A 48 -17.33 4.80 2.31
C GLY A 48 -16.86 5.57 1.07
N CYS A 49 -15.58 5.53 0.71
CA CYS A 49 -15.09 6.14 -0.53
C CYS A 49 -15.45 5.28 -1.75
N VAL A 50 -16.59 5.54 -2.39
CA VAL A 50 -17.08 4.78 -3.56
C VAL A 50 -16.67 5.36 -4.93
N SER A 51 -15.82 6.37 -4.94
CA SER A 51 -15.35 7.00 -6.19
C SER A 51 -13.86 7.26 -6.18
N VAL A 52 -13.26 7.31 -7.37
CA VAL A 52 -11.85 7.67 -7.58
C VAL A 52 -11.56 9.05 -6.99
N GLU A 53 -12.51 9.97 -7.09
CA GLU A 53 -12.41 11.32 -6.52
C GLU A 53 -12.39 11.29 -4.99
N ALA A 54 -13.24 10.49 -4.34
CA ALA A 54 -13.24 10.34 -2.88
C ALA A 54 -11.96 9.67 -2.37
N ILE A 55 -11.48 8.66 -3.11
CA ILE A 55 -10.21 8.00 -2.84
C ILE A 55 -9.05 8.98 -3.04
N GLY A 56 -9.08 9.80 -4.09
CA GLY A 56 -8.10 10.84 -4.35
C GLY A 56 -8.12 11.95 -3.30
N ALA A 57 -9.28 12.33 -2.77
CA ALA A 57 -9.37 13.30 -1.67
C ALA A 57 -8.80 12.74 -0.36
N THR A 58 -8.96 11.44 -0.12
CA THR A 58 -8.53 10.79 1.14
C THR A 58 -7.05 10.37 1.10
N LEU A 59 -6.62 9.77 -0.02
CA LEU A 59 -5.31 9.13 -0.18
C LEU A 59 -4.39 9.84 -1.17
N HIS A 60 -4.85 10.90 -1.84
CA HIS A 60 -4.13 11.58 -2.94
C HIS A 60 -3.90 10.71 -4.19
N ALA A 61 -4.41 9.47 -4.21
CA ALA A 61 -4.27 8.59 -5.35
C ALA A 61 -5.04 9.13 -6.57
N GLY A 62 -4.36 9.29 -7.70
CA GLY A 62 -4.98 9.71 -8.96
C GLY A 62 -5.14 11.23 -9.15
N THR A 63 -4.54 12.07 -8.28
CA THR A 63 -4.58 13.54 -8.38
C THR A 63 -3.33 14.16 -9.03
N ASN A 64 -2.23 13.41 -9.19
CA ASN A 64 -1.00 13.86 -9.83
C ASN A 64 -0.94 13.49 -11.33
N CYS A 65 -0.43 12.32 -11.70
CA CYS A 65 -0.35 11.90 -13.11
C CYS A 65 -1.61 11.20 -13.63
N GLY A 66 -2.50 10.75 -12.73
CA GLY A 66 -3.77 10.12 -13.06
C GLY A 66 -3.69 8.68 -13.61
N SER A 67 -2.52 8.07 -13.80
CA SER A 67 -2.39 6.73 -14.40
C SER A 67 -3.12 5.63 -13.61
N CYS A 68 -3.09 5.72 -12.28
CA CYS A 68 -3.73 4.78 -11.37
C CYS A 68 -5.27 4.86 -11.35
N ARG A 69 -5.90 5.86 -11.95
CA ARG A 69 -7.37 6.05 -11.88
C ARG A 69 -8.16 4.89 -12.49
N ALA A 70 -7.66 4.30 -13.58
CA ALA A 70 -8.29 3.15 -14.23
C ALA A 70 -8.24 1.89 -13.35
N GLU A 71 -7.11 1.69 -12.68
CA GLU A 71 -6.91 0.58 -11.75
C GLU A 71 -7.76 0.75 -10.49
N ILE A 72 -7.79 1.96 -9.91
CA ILE A 72 -8.65 2.29 -8.76
C ILE A 72 -10.13 2.03 -9.04
N ARG A 73 -10.61 2.27 -10.27
CA ARG A 73 -12.01 2.01 -10.65
C ARG A 73 -12.34 0.51 -10.72
N THR A 74 -11.34 -0.36 -10.79
CA THR A 74 -11.51 -1.82 -10.89
C THR A 74 -11.47 -2.49 -9.51
N ILE A 75 -10.91 -1.83 -8.50
CA ILE A 75 -10.85 -2.27 -7.10
C ILE A 75 -12.20 -2.01 -6.41
#